data_AF-A6WGD6-F1
#
_entry.id   AF-A6WGD6-F1
#
_cell.length_a   1.000
_cell.length_b   1.000
_cell.length_c   1.000
_cell.angle_alpha   90.00
_cell.angle_beta   90.00
_cell.angle_gamma   90.00
#
_symmetry.space_group_name_H-M   'P 1'
#
loop_
_entity.id
_entity.type
_entity.pdbx_description
1 polymer ?
#
loop_
_entity_poly.entity_id
_entity_poly.type
_entity_poly.pdbx_seq_one_letter_code
_entity_poly.pdbx_strand_id
1 'polypeptide(L)'
;MGVAGAGADEQARRAARRVDRLRRETPTATERIAAAERREHAWTAGAEGERLVAQTLAEVERHGWTVLHDVRWPGRRFANLDHVAVGPGGVVVVDAKNWSGDVTVRDGVLRAGSYRKDDELEGVASAVAAVAALLEPRTRSAVSGLLCLVAHEQPPAPTTAGVTVLGRDHLVGELLALPPRLTGAQVRRIAGSLRSELDDRRPALATPTTLPTARPAGTAARRPLSWLQALLLLVTVLLLVGLAAFSITTLALSGIGELLGHLTHPPTSAPLHPR
;
A
#
# COMPACT_ATOMS: atom_id res chain seq x y z
N MET A 1 -60.32 7.27 32.53
CA MET A 1 -59.63 8.43 33.15
C MET A 1 -58.14 8.22 32.99
N GLY A 2 -57.45 9.09 32.25
CA GLY A 2 -55.99 9.01 32.10
C GLY A 2 -55.32 9.49 33.37
N VAL A 3 -54.39 8.69 33.91
CA VAL A 3 -53.64 9.03 35.12
C VAL A 3 -52.64 10.13 34.77
N ALA A 4 -52.76 11.30 35.41
CA ALA A 4 -51.77 12.37 35.27
C ALA A 4 -50.38 11.81 35.64
N GLY A 5 -49.37 12.02 34.79
CA GLY A 5 -47.99 11.54 35.00
C GLY A 5 -47.59 10.30 34.19
N ALA A 6 -48.53 9.51 33.66
CA ALA A 6 -48.22 8.28 32.91
C ALA A 6 -47.30 8.52 31.68
N GLY A 7 -47.46 9.67 31.00
CA GLY A 7 -46.59 10.05 29.89
C GLY A 7 -45.16 10.43 30.30
N ALA A 8 -44.98 11.03 31.48
CA ALA A 8 -43.67 11.39 32.01
C ALA A 8 -42.88 10.13 32.43
N ASP A 9 -43.54 9.17 33.07
CA ASP A 9 -42.95 7.89 33.45
C ASP A 9 -42.48 7.09 32.23
N GLU A 10 -43.26 7.09 31.14
CA GLU A 10 -42.86 6.40 29.92
C GLU A 10 -41.65 7.07 29.23
N GLN A 11 -41.60 8.41 29.21
CA GLN A 11 -40.43 9.13 28.71
C GLN A 11 -39.18 8.86 29.56
N ALA A 12 -39.30 8.85 30.90
CA ALA A 12 -38.20 8.52 31.80
C ALA A 12 -37.66 7.10 31.56
N ARG A 13 -38.57 6.11 31.39
CA ARG A 13 -38.18 4.72 31.05
C ARG A 13 -37.48 4.63 29.70
N ARG A 14 -37.93 5.38 28.69
CA ARG A 14 -37.26 5.43 27.37
C ARG A 14 -35.88 6.08 27.45
N ALA A 15 -35.74 7.16 28.23
CA ALA A 15 -34.47 7.82 28.46
C ALA A 15 -33.48 6.89 29.21
N ALA A 16 -33.92 6.20 30.26
CA ALA A 16 -33.10 5.25 31.02
C ALA A 16 -32.58 4.10 30.13
N ARG A 17 -33.46 3.49 29.31
CA ARG A 17 -33.04 2.45 28.35
C ARG A 17 -32.03 2.95 27.33
N ARG A 18 -32.14 4.21 26.89
CA ARG A 18 -31.17 4.83 25.98
C ARG A 18 -29.82 5.04 26.66
N VAL A 19 -29.80 5.53 27.90
CA VAL A 19 -28.58 5.69 28.70
C VAL A 19 -27.89 4.34 28.93
N ASP A 20 -28.64 3.30 29.31
CA ASP A 20 -28.09 1.96 29.51
C ASP A 20 -27.51 1.35 28.24
N ARG A 21 -28.20 1.53 27.10
CA ARG A 21 -27.67 1.10 25.80
C ARG A 21 -26.34 1.80 25.49
N LEU A 22 -26.30 3.12 25.61
CA LEU A 22 -25.08 3.90 25.34
C LEU A 22 -23.93 3.51 26.28
N ARG A 23 -24.22 3.22 27.55
CA ARG A 23 -23.21 2.72 28.52
C ARG A 23 -22.66 1.34 28.13
N ARG A 24 -23.46 0.46 27.54
CA ARG A 24 -23.01 -0.85 27.06
C ARG A 24 -22.25 -0.78 25.73
N GLU A 25 -22.59 0.19 24.89
CA GLU A 25 -21.92 0.41 23.59
C GLU A 25 -20.61 1.19 23.73
N THR A 26 -20.47 1.99 24.80
CA THR A 26 -19.27 2.80 25.05
C THR A 26 -18.26 2.00 25.87
N PRO A 27 -17.05 1.73 25.35
CA PRO A 27 -15.99 1.11 26.12
C PRO A 27 -15.68 1.93 27.37
N THR A 28 -15.61 1.28 28.52
CA THR A 28 -15.19 1.88 29.78
C THR A 28 -13.76 2.45 29.66
N ALA A 29 -13.40 3.38 30.54
CA ALA A 29 -12.04 3.93 30.57
C ALA A 29 -10.99 2.81 30.73
N THR A 30 -11.26 1.80 31.55
CA THR A 30 -10.40 0.63 31.76
C THR A 30 -10.22 -0.19 30.47
N GLU A 31 -11.30 -0.45 29.72
CA GLU A 31 -11.20 -1.16 28.43
C GLU A 31 -10.40 -0.36 27.40
N ARG A 32 -10.54 0.98 27.39
CA ARG A 32 -9.77 1.87 26.51
C ARG A 32 -8.28 1.87 26.86
N ILE A 33 -7.94 1.91 28.16
CA ILE A 33 -6.56 1.84 28.65
C ILE A 33 -5.95 0.49 28.27
N ALA A 34 -6.61 -0.63 28.61
CA ALA A 34 -6.12 -1.96 28.26
C ALA A 34 -5.95 -2.14 26.74
N ALA A 35 -6.84 -1.56 25.92
CA ALA A 35 -6.67 -1.57 24.48
C ALA A 35 -5.51 -0.69 23.99
N ALA A 36 -5.20 0.41 24.68
CA ALA A 36 -4.04 1.25 24.40
C ALA A 36 -2.73 0.53 24.77
N GLU A 37 -2.65 -0.06 25.96
CA GLU A 37 -1.50 -0.86 26.41
C GLU A 37 -1.22 -2.02 25.46
N ARG A 38 -2.26 -2.79 25.05
CA ARG A 38 -2.09 -3.85 24.04
C ARG A 38 -1.52 -3.35 22.72
N ARG A 39 -1.90 -2.14 22.28
CA ARG A 39 -1.35 -1.53 21.06
C ARG A 39 0.10 -1.10 21.24
N GLU A 40 0.41 -0.47 22.36
CA GLU A 40 1.79 -0.08 22.71
C GLU A 40 2.70 -1.31 22.76
N HIS A 41 2.28 -2.38 23.44
CA HIS A 41 3.03 -3.63 23.49
C HIS A 41 3.23 -4.24 22.09
N ALA A 42 2.19 -4.25 21.25
CA ALA A 42 2.29 -4.74 19.87
C ALA A 42 3.28 -3.90 19.04
N TRP A 43 3.27 -2.57 19.17
CA TRP A 43 4.22 -1.69 18.50
C TRP A 43 5.65 -1.90 18.97
N THR A 44 5.85 -2.01 20.28
CA THR A 44 7.17 -2.27 20.88
C THR A 44 7.73 -3.61 20.42
N ALA A 45 6.90 -4.66 20.42
CA ALA A 45 7.28 -5.98 19.94
C ALA A 45 7.62 -5.99 18.44
N GLY A 46 6.88 -5.23 17.62
CA GLY A 46 7.17 -5.04 16.20
C GLY A 46 8.53 -4.39 15.96
N ALA A 47 8.77 -3.24 16.59
CA ALA A 47 10.04 -2.51 16.47
C ALA A 47 11.25 -3.34 16.96
N GLU A 48 11.09 -4.10 18.05
CA GLU A 48 12.13 -5.02 18.51
C GLU A 48 12.40 -6.13 17.48
N GLY A 49 11.35 -6.63 16.83
CA GLY A 49 11.46 -7.60 15.76
C GLY A 49 12.31 -7.12 14.59
N GLU A 50 12.00 -5.92 14.08
CA GLU A 50 12.76 -5.26 13.01
C GLU A 50 14.21 -5.02 13.42
N ARG A 51 14.45 -4.58 14.67
CA ARG A 51 15.81 -4.38 15.20
C ARG A 51 16.62 -5.67 15.22
N LEU A 52 16.01 -6.79 15.62
CA LEU A 52 16.67 -8.10 15.66
C LEU A 52 17.00 -8.61 14.25
N VAL A 53 16.09 -8.44 13.29
CA VAL A 53 16.35 -8.81 11.89
C VAL A 53 17.43 -7.92 11.28
N ALA A 54 17.43 -6.62 11.54
CA ALA A 54 18.48 -5.71 11.09
C ALA A 54 19.88 -6.12 11.60
N GLN A 55 19.99 -6.52 12.87
CA GLN A 55 21.24 -7.06 13.42
C GLN A 55 21.72 -8.31 12.69
N THR A 56 20.82 -9.26 12.43
CA THR A 56 21.14 -10.47 11.67
C THR A 56 21.54 -10.15 10.22
N LEU A 57 20.89 -9.19 9.58
CA LEU A 57 21.22 -8.76 8.21
C LEU A 57 22.58 -8.04 8.12
N ALA A 58 23.09 -7.44 9.20
CA ALA A 58 24.44 -6.86 9.21
C ALA A 58 25.53 -7.92 8.93
N GLU A 59 25.28 -9.19 9.26
CA GLU A 59 26.24 -10.28 9.05
C GLU A 59 26.51 -10.56 7.56
N VAL A 60 25.53 -10.30 6.67
CA VAL A 60 25.71 -10.54 5.23
C VAL A 60 26.47 -9.41 4.53
N GLU A 61 26.66 -8.25 5.16
CA GLU A 61 27.33 -7.09 4.53
C GLU A 61 28.78 -7.41 4.13
N ARG A 62 29.50 -8.16 4.99
CA ARG A 62 30.87 -8.63 4.70
C ARG A 62 30.94 -9.59 3.51
N HIS A 63 29.80 -10.13 3.07
CA HIS A 63 29.66 -11.03 1.93
C HIS A 63 29.20 -10.30 0.66
N GLY A 64 29.34 -8.96 0.61
CA GLY A 64 29.02 -8.16 -0.56
C GLY A 64 27.55 -7.77 -0.68
N TRP A 65 26.78 -7.88 0.41
CA TRP A 65 25.43 -7.36 0.51
C TRP A 65 25.45 -5.90 1.01
N THR A 66 24.43 -5.14 0.64
CA THR A 66 24.12 -3.81 1.19
C THR A 66 22.67 -3.83 1.61
N VAL A 67 22.39 -3.45 2.85
CA VAL A 67 21.03 -3.50 3.40
C VAL A 67 20.51 -2.08 3.59
N LEU A 68 19.27 -1.86 3.16
CA LEU A 68 18.51 -0.63 3.39
C LEU A 68 17.40 -0.98 4.39
N HIS A 69 17.32 -0.26 5.49
CA HIS A 69 16.33 -0.49 6.55
C HIS A 69 15.33 0.66 6.61
N ASP A 70 14.09 0.36 6.98
CA ASP A 70 12.98 1.31 7.15
C ASP A 70 12.88 2.32 5.99
N VAL A 71 12.84 1.77 4.78
CA VAL A 71 12.79 2.58 3.55
C VAL A 71 11.37 2.73 3.05
N ARG A 72 11.09 3.80 2.31
CA ARG A 72 9.74 4.06 1.83
C ARG A 72 9.27 2.96 0.88
N TRP A 73 7.99 2.58 0.98
CA TRP A 73 7.35 1.73 0.00
C TRP A 73 7.05 2.51 -1.31
N PRO A 74 7.60 2.11 -2.47
CA PRO A 74 7.35 2.80 -3.75
C PRO A 74 5.87 2.91 -4.10
N GLY A 75 5.41 4.12 -4.40
CA GLY A 75 4.00 4.38 -4.75
C GLY A 75 3.03 4.38 -3.56
N ARG A 76 3.49 4.17 -2.32
CA ARG A 76 2.68 4.33 -1.10
C ARG A 76 3.24 5.49 -0.26
N ARG A 77 2.35 6.37 0.21
CA ARG A 77 2.75 7.60 0.93
C ARG A 77 3.07 7.37 2.41
N PHE A 78 2.39 6.42 3.04
CA PHE A 78 2.42 6.19 4.49
C PHE A 78 2.78 4.74 4.83
N ALA A 79 3.58 4.10 3.98
CA ALA A 79 4.02 2.73 4.19
C ALA A 79 5.52 2.64 3.92
N ASN A 80 6.21 1.85 4.74
CA ASN A 80 7.62 1.55 4.62
C ASN A 80 7.80 0.06 4.35
N LEU A 81 9.00 -0.30 3.91
CA LEU A 81 9.52 -1.65 3.82
C LEU A 81 10.52 -1.82 4.95
N ASP A 82 10.37 -2.89 5.73
CA ASP A 82 11.24 -3.11 6.90
C ASP A 82 12.70 -3.18 6.43
N HIS A 83 13.02 -4.06 5.48
CA HIS A 83 14.37 -4.15 4.91
C HIS A 83 14.38 -4.49 3.41
N VAL A 84 15.37 -3.96 2.71
CA VAL A 84 15.73 -4.32 1.33
C VAL A 84 17.22 -4.65 1.28
N ALA A 85 17.57 -5.91 1.06
CA ALA A 85 18.94 -6.37 0.93
C ALA A 85 19.33 -6.50 -0.54
N VAL A 86 20.46 -5.93 -0.94
CA VAL A 86 20.99 -5.97 -2.32
C VAL A 86 22.35 -6.65 -2.29
N GLY A 87 22.52 -7.76 -2.99
CA GLY A 87 23.78 -8.50 -2.98
C GLY A 87 23.95 -9.42 -4.18
N PRO A 88 24.95 -10.31 -4.16
CA PRO A 88 25.26 -11.17 -5.30
C PRO A 88 24.05 -12.01 -5.75
N GLY A 89 23.20 -12.45 -4.82
CA GLY A 89 22.00 -13.24 -5.11
C GLY A 89 20.86 -12.47 -5.79
N GLY A 90 20.85 -11.14 -5.72
CA GLY A 90 19.76 -10.30 -6.22
C GLY A 90 19.36 -9.18 -5.25
N VAL A 91 18.10 -8.77 -5.32
CA VAL A 91 17.46 -7.84 -4.39
C VAL A 91 16.40 -8.61 -3.61
N VAL A 92 16.42 -8.49 -2.29
CA VAL A 92 15.53 -9.26 -1.42
C VAL A 92 14.80 -8.29 -0.50
N VAL A 93 13.47 -8.26 -0.62
CA VAL A 93 12.60 -7.56 0.33
C VAL A 93 12.39 -8.47 1.52
N VAL A 94 12.69 -8.00 2.72
CA VAL A 94 12.53 -8.77 3.97
C VAL A 94 11.55 -8.03 4.86
N ASP A 95 10.44 -8.69 5.16
CA ASP A 95 9.42 -8.24 6.12
C ASP A 95 9.60 -9.01 7.43
N ALA A 96 9.71 -8.30 8.56
CA ALA A 96 9.92 -8.87 9.88
C ALA A 96 8.58 -9.05 10.59
N LYS A 97 8.36 -10.24 11.18
CA LYS A 97 7.16 -10.55 11.97
C LYS A 97 7.54 -11.20 13.28
N ASN A 98 7.38 -10.44 14.36
CA ASN A 98 7.59 -10.89 15.73
C ASN A 98 6.28 -11.40 16.36
N TRP A 99 5.71 -12.43 15.76
CA TRP A 99 4.45 -13.02 16.23
C TRP A 99 4.69 -13.96 17.41
N SER A 100 3.74 -13.97 18.34
CA SER A 100 3.65 -14.95 19.43
C SER A 100 2.66 -16.07 19.09
N GLY A 101 2.76 -17.18 19.82
CA GLY A 101 1.83 -18.31 19.68
C GLY A 101 2.26 -19.26 18.57
N ASP A 102 1.34 -20.14 18.15
CA ASP A 102 1.64 -21.14 17.11
C ASP A 102 1.63 -20.50 15.72
N VAL A 103 2.73 -20.65 14.99
CA VAL A 103 2.87 -20.21 13.59
C VAL A 103 3.34 -21.38 12.77
N THR A 104 2.62 -21.68 11.68
CA THR A 104 2.93 -22.83 10.83
C THR A 104 2.90 -22.47 9.37
N VAL A 105 3.80 -23.07 8.60
CA VAL A 105 3.76 -23.07 7.13
C VAL A 105 3.55 -24.50 6.67
N ARG A 106 2.40 -24.77 6.05
CA ARG A 106 2.03 -26.10 5.55
C ARG A 106 1.41 -25.95 4.16
N ASP A 107 1.88 -26.76 3.21
CA ASP A 107 1.41 -26.76 1.83
C ASP A 107 1.39 -25.36 1.19
N GLY A 108 2.41 -24.56 1.49
CA GLY A 108 2.57 -23.19 1.02
C GLY A 108 1.62 -22.17 1.65
N VAL A 109 0.91 -22.51 2.73
CA VAL A 109 0.00 -21.63 3.46
C VAL A 109 0.58 -21.27 4.82
N LEU A 110 0.73 -19.97 5.09
CA LEU A 110 1.12 -19.43 6.39
C LEU A 110 -0.11 -19.27 7.30
N ARG A 111 0.00 -19.76 8.53
CA ARG A 111 -1.02 -19.62 9.57
C ARG A 111 -0.42 -19.12 10.87
N ALA A 112 -1.18 -18.30 11.59
CA ALA A 112 -0.95 -17.97 12.99
C ALA A 112 -2.18 -18.41 13.80
N GLY A 113 -2.03 -19.48 14.57
CA GLY A 113 -3.14 -20.22 15.15
C GLY A 113 -4.12 -20.72 14.08
N SER A 114 -5.41 -20.41 14.23
CA SER A 114 -6.46 -20.81 13.29
C SER A 114 -6.57 -19.91 12.04
N TYR A 115 -5.84 -18.80 12.00
CA TYR A 115 -5.98 -17.77 10.97
C TYR A 115 -4.94 -17.92 9.87
N ARG A 116 -5.40 -17.90 8.62
CA ARG A 116 -4.52 -17.74 7.44
C ARG A 116 -3.94 -16.33 7.42
N LYS A 117 -2.73 -16.23 6.88
CA LYS A 117 -1.93 -15.00 6.81
C LYS A 117 -1.60 -14.63 5.36
N ASP A 118 -2.61 -14.78 4.50
CA ASP A 118 -2.47 -14.53 3.06
C ASP A 118 -2.22 -13.04 2.79
N ASP A 119 -2.88 -12.14 3.53
CA ASP A 119 -2.71 -10.68 3.39
C ASP A 119 -1.27 -10.25 3.67
N GLU A 120 -0.61 -10.85 4.67
CA GLU A 120 0.79 -10.56 4.98
C GLU A 120 1.72 -11.04 3.87
N LEU A 121 1.47 -12.21 3.30
CA LEU A 121 2.23 -12.72 2.15
C LEU A 121 2.01 -11.87 0.89
N GLU A 122 0.77 -11.48 0.61
CA GLU A 122 0.44 -10.60 -0.52
C GLU A 122 1.05 -9.21 -0.35
N GLY A 123 1.16 -8.71 0.88
CA GLY A 123 1.92 -7.52 1.23
C GLY A 123 3.37 -7.62 0.76
N VAL A 124 4.08 -8.68 1.15
CA VAL A 124 5.48 -8.89 0.73
C VAL A 124 5.59 -9.04 -0.79
N ALA A 125 4.70 -9.82 -1.42
CA ALA A 125 4.70 -9.98 -2.89
C ALA A 125 4.46 -8.63 -3.61
N SER A 126 3.57 -7.78 -3.07
CA SER A 126 3.33 -6.44 -3.59
C SER A 126 4.55 -5.52 -3.42
N ALA A 127 5.27 -5.63 -2.31
CA ALA A 127 6.51 -4.90 -2.09
C ALA A 127 7.62 -5.34 -3.07
N VAL A 128 7.75 -6.65 -3.30
CA VAL A 128 8.67 -7.20 -4.32
C VAL A 128 8.36 -6.63 -5.70
N ALA A 129 7.09 -6.61 -6.11
CA ALA A 129 6.69 -6.04 -7.39
C ALA A 129 7.00 -4.53 -7.47
N ALA A 130 6.77 -3.79 -6.38
CA ALA A 130 7.05 -2.35 -6.30
C ALA A 130 8.55 -2.04 -6.41
N VAL A 131 9.41 -2.79 -5.71
CA VAL A 131 10.87 -2.65 -5.80
C VAL A 131 11.37 -3.08 -7.18
N ALA A 132 10.85 -4.18 -7.74
CA ALA A 132 11.22 -4.63 -9.08
C ALA A 132 10.88 -3.60 -10.17
N ALA A 133 9.80 -2.84 -10.01
CA ALA A 133 9.42 -1.78 -10.95
C ALA A 133 10.45 -0.65 -11.04
N LEU A 134 11.25 -0.43 -9.99
CA LEU A 134 12.34 0.56 -9.98
C LEU A 134 13.62 0.07 -10.69
N LEU A 135 13.71 -1.21 -11.01
CA LEU A 135 14.90 -1.80 -11.62
C LEU A 135 14.78 -1.92 -13.15
N GLU A 136 15.94 -1.98 -13.81
CA GLU A 136 16.04 -2.27 -15.23
C GLU A 136 15.36 -3.62 -15.57
N PRO A 137 14.70 -3.76 -16.74
CA PRO A 137 13.95 -4.97 -17.10
C PRO A 137 14.71 -6.29 -16.91
N ARG A 138 16.02 -6.30 -17.19
CA ARG A 138 16.87 -7.50 -17.12
C ARG A 138 17.15 -7.96 -15.68
N THR A 139 17.01 -7.08 -14.70
CA THR A 139 17.28 -7.36 -13.28
C THR A 139 16.02 -7.58 -12.46
N ARG A 140 14.82 -7.33 -13.01
CA ARG A 140 13.55 -7.45 -12.26
C ARG A 140 13.27 -8.85 -11.73
N SER A 141 13.66 -9.87 -12.48
CA SER A 141 13.49 -11.25 -12.03
C SER A 141 14.42 -11.61 -10.87
N ALA A 142 15.41 -10.77 -10.54
CA ALA A 142 16.31 -10.92 -9.39
C ALA A 142 15.76 -10.34 -8.09
N VAL A 143 14.49 -9.89 -8.08
CA VAL A 143 13.83 -9.45 -6.86
C VAL A 143 13.01 -10.60 -6.28
N SER A 144 13.21 -10.91 -5.01
CA SER A 144 12.44 -11.91 -4.26
C SER A 144 12.01 -11.36 -2.89
N GLY A 145 11.09 -12.05 -2.24
CA GLY A 145 10.51 -11.64 -0.96
C GLY A 145 10.69 -12.71 0.11
N LEU A 146 11.08 -12.28 1.32
CA LEU A 146 11.17 -13.08 2.52
C LEU A 146 10.24 -12.51 3.59
N LEU A 147 9.51 -13.40 4.27
CA LEU A 147 8.83 -13.09 5.53
C LEU A 147 9.60 -13.77 6.66
N CYS A 148 10.26 -12.97 7.49
CA CYS A 148 11.13 -13.43 8.56
C CYS A 148 10.37 -13.49 9.89
N LEU A 149 10.14 -14.70 10.39
CA LEU A 149 9.56 -14.96 11.71
C LEU A 149 10.65 -14.81 12.79
N VAL A 150 10.57 -13.76 13.59
CA VAL A 150 11.67 -13.36 14.49
C VAL A 150 11.88 -14.34 15.65
N ALA A 151 10.78 -14.90 16.16
CA ALA A 151 10.73 -15.72 17.36
C ALA A 151 10.35 -17.18 17.08
N HIS A 152 10.59 -17.67 15.85
CA HIS A 152 10.22 -19.03 15.43
C HIS A 152 11.38 -19.70 14.69
N GLU A 153 11.62 -20.97 15.03
CA GLU A 153 12.56 -21.85 14.32
C GLU A 153 11.86 -22.45 13.09
N GLN A 154 11.75 -21.64 12.02
CA GLN A 154 11.06 -22.03 10.79
C GLN A 154 12.08 -22.21 9.65
N PRO A 155 12.32 -23.44 9.18
CA PRO A 155 13.13 -23.65 7.99
C PRO A 155 12.55 -22.92 6.77
N PRO A 156 13.37 -22.53 5.78
CA PRO A 156 12.87 -21.88 4.57
C PRO A 156 11.75 -22.68 3.91
N ALA A 157 10.58 -22.05 3.81
CA ALA A 157 9.38 -22.65 3.26
C ALA A 157 8.75 -21.71 2.22
N PRO A 158 8.79 -22.06 0.92
CA PRO A 158 8.12 -21.28 -0.11
C PRO A 158 6.60 -21.34 0.04
N THR A 159 5.94 -20.23 -0.24
CA THR A 159 4.47 -20.12 -0.18
C THR A 159 3.87 -20.02 -1.58
N THR A 160 2.55 -20.19 -1.67
CA THR A 160 1.81 -20.02 -2.93
C THR A 160 1.84 -18.58 -3.46
N ALA A 161 2.16 -17.60 -2.62
CA ALA A 161 2.33 -16.20 -3.00
C ALA A 161 3.71 -15.89 -3.62
N GLY A 162 4.60 -16.88 -3.74
CA GLY A 162 5.98 -16.68 -4.22
C GLY A 162 6.89 -15.99 -3.20
N VAL A 163 6.49 -15.97 -1.92
CA VAL A 163 7.27 -15.45 -0.79
C VAL A 163 7.79 -16.63 0.01
N THR A 164 9.06 -16.59 0.42
CA THR A 164 9.63 -17.62 1.29
C THR A 164 9.49 -17.17 2.75
N VAL A 165 8.90 -18.03 3.58
CA VAL A 165 8.80 -17.80 5.02
C VAL A 165 9.93 -18.56 5.72
N LEU A 166 10.61 -17.90 6.65
CA LEU A 166 11.72 -18.50 7.40
C LEU A 166 11.91 -17.85 8.77
N GLY A 167 12.58 -18.56 9.66
CA GLY A 167 13.03 -18.08 10.96
C GLY A 167 14.28 -17.23 10.83
N ARG A 168 14.47 -16.28 11.75
CA ARG A 168 15.61 -15.35 11.74
C ARG A 168 16.98 -16.06 11.72
N ASP A 169 17.08 -17.22 12.34
CA ASP A 169 18.24 -18.10 12.35
C ASP A 169 18.64 -18.63 10.96
N HIS A 170 17.67 -18.77 10.06
CA HIS A 170 17.91 -19.19 8.67
C HIS A 170 18.19 -18.04 7.70
N LEU A 171 17.98 -16.79 8.10
CA LEU A 171 18.00 -15.62 7.21
C LEU A 171 19.34 -15.43 6.49
N VAL A 172 20.46 -15.48 7.25
CA VAL A 172 21.81 -15.33 6.67
C VAL A 172 22.10 -16.46 5.70
N GLY A 173 21.80 -17.70 6.10
CA GLY A 173 22.02 -18.89 5.28
C GLY A 173 21.26 -18.83 3.96
N GLU A 174 19.98 -18.45 4.01
CA GLU A 174 19.13 -18.31 2.82
C GLU A 174 19.68 -17.27 1.85
N LEU A 175 20.04 -16.07 2.33
CA LEU A 175 20.61 -15.01 1.48
C LEU A 175 21.92 -15.45 0.82
N LEU A 176 22.82 -16.09 1.56
CA LEU A 176 24.11 -16.55 1.04
C LEU A 176 23.99 -17.76 0.10
N ALA A 177 22.91 -18.54 0.21
CA ALA A 177 22.65 -19.68 -0.67
C ALA A 177 22.03 -19.29 -2.02
N LEU A 178 21.54 -18.04 -2.18
CA LEU A 178 20.97 -17.57 -3.43
C LEU A 178 22.01 -17.65 -4.58
N PRO A 179 21.62 -18.14 -5.77
CA PRO A 179 22.53 -18.23 -6.90
C PRO A 179 23.02 -16.82 -7.29
N PRO A 180 24.30 -16.65 -7.67
CA PRO A 180 24.82 -15.34 -8.02
C PRO A 180 24.20 -14.84 -9.33
N ARG A 181 23.62 -13.64 -9.27
CA ARG A 181 22.93 -12.96 -10.37
C ARG A 181 23.42 -11.55 -10.63
N LEU A 182 24.05 -10.93 -9.63
CA LEU A 182 24.57 -9.57 -9.70
C LEU A 182 26.07 -9.56 -9.44
N THR A 183 26.80 -8.83 -10.28
CA THR A 183 28.21 -8.50 -10.03
C THR A 183 28.33 -7.44 -8.94
N GLY A 184 29.49 -7.35 -8.26
CA GLY A 184 29.70 -6.32 -7.24
C GLY A 184 29.51 -4.88 -7.74
N ALA A 185 29.79 -4.61 -9.03
CA ALA A 185 29.52 -3.32 -9.64
C ALA A 185 28.01 -3.05 -9.82
N GLN A 186 27.23 -4.07 -10.20
CA GLN A 186 25.77 -3.98 -10.27
C GLN A 186 25.16 -3.80 -8.87
N VAL A 187 25.64 -4.53 -7.87
CA VAL A 187 25.19 -4.38 -6.46
C VAL A 187 25.35 -2.94 -6.01
N ARG A 188 26.55 -2.34 -6.15
CA ARG A 188 26.77 -0.94 -5.76
C ARG A 188 25.86 0.05 -6.49
N ARG A 189 25.66 -0.14 -7.80
CA ARG A 189 24.80 0.72 -8.61
C ARG A 189 23.33 0.61 -8.19
N ILE A 190 22.82 -0.62 -8.04
CA ILE A 190 21.44 -0.89 -7.66
C ILE A 190 21.18 -0.41 -6.24
N ALA A 191 22.06 -0.71 -5.28
CA ALA A 191 21.93 -0.25 -3.91
C ALA A 191 21.93 1.28 -3.81
N GLY A 192 22.78 1.96 -4.58
CA GLY A 192 22.80 3.43 -4.65
C GLY A 192 21.50 4.02 -5.24
N SER A 193 21.01 3.44 -6.34
CA SER A 193 19.76 3.86 -6.97
C SER A 193 18.55 3.62 -6.07
N LEU A 194 18.42 2.42 -5.49
CA LEU A 194 17.35 2.11 -4.56
C LEU A 194 17.42 2.97 -3.31
N ARG A 195 18.61 3.26 -2.78
CA ARG A 195 18.74 4.22 -1.68
C ARG A 195 18.15 5.57 -2.09
N SER A 196 18.49 6.11 -3.26
CA SER A 196 17.95 7.41 -3.70
C SER A 196 16.44 7.41 -3.92
N GLU A 197 15.89 6.33 -4.49
CA GLU A 197 14.45 6.24 -4.81
C GLU A 197 13.58 5.94 -3.59
N LEU A 198 14.14 5.22 -2.62
CA LEU A 198 13.44 4.78 -1.41
C LEU A 198 13.72 5.69 -0.20
N ASP A 199 14.64 6.65 -0.32
CA ASP A 199 14.97 7.61 0.74
C ASP A 199 14.00 8.79 0.73
N ASP A 200 13.38 9.02 1.89
CA ASP A 200 12.73 10.26 2.29
C ASP A 200 12.71 10.26 3.82
N ARG A 201 13.85 10.58 4.45
CA ARG A 201 13.96 10.72 5.91
C ARG A 201 13.03 11.81 6.41
N ARG A 202 11.82 11.43 6.82
CA ARG A 202 11.26 12.04 8.03
C ARG A 202 12.09 11.52 9.19
N PRO A 203 12.51 12.35 10.17
CA PRO A 203 12.89 11.80 11.46
C PRO A 203 11.73 10.89 11.89
N ALA A 204 12.03 9.77 12.54
CA ALA A 204 11.04 8.92 13.19
C ALA A 204 10.22 9.75 14.19
N LEU A 205 9.26 10.50 13.66
CA LEU A 205 8.14 11.02 14.41
C LEU A 205 7.44 9.74 14.82
N ALA A 206 7.48 9.45 16.12
CA ALA A 206 6.51 8.59 16.77
C ALA A 206 5.20 8.71 15.99
N THR A 207 4.85 7.64 15.29
CA THR A 207 3.82 7.61 14.26
C THR A 207 2.64 8.45 14.74
N PRO A 208 2.35 9.62 14.13
CA PRO A 208 1.22 10.40 14.55
C PRO A 208 0.01 9.55 14.22
N THR A 209 -0.62 9.05 15.28
CA THR A 209 -1.97 8.54 15.37
C THR A 209 -2.75 8.63 14.06
N THR A 210 -2.60 7.64 13.19
CA THR A 210 -3.70 7.26 12.33
C THR A 210 -4.66 6.50 13.22
N LEU A 211 -5.64 7.22 13.77
CA LEU A 211 -6.89 6.59 14.21
C LEU A 211 -7.35 5.65 13.09
N PRO A 212 -7.59 4.37 13.35
CA PRO A 212 -8.58 3.66 12.57
C PRO A 212 -9.90 4.34 12.89
N THR A 213 -10.35 5.19 11.96
CA THR A 213 -11.77 5.30 11.66
C THR A 213 -12.34 3.87 11.66
N ALA A 214 -13.48 3.71 12.33
CA ALA A 214 -14.21 2.47 12.51
C ALA A 214 -14.05 1.46 11.36
N ARG A 215 -13.92 0.17 11.74
CA ARG A 215 -14.09 -1.05 10.92
C ARG A 215 -14.29 -0.81 9.42
N PRO A 216 -13.48 -1.39 8.50
CA PRO A 216 -14.10 -1.83 7.27
C PRO A 216 -15.16 -2.86 7.67
N ALA A 217 -16.42 -2.46 7.54
CA ALA A 217 -17.51 -3.38 7.44
C ALA A 217 -17.11 -4.45 6.42
N GLY A 218 -17.42 -5.70 6.72
CA GLY A 218 -17.21 -6.81 5.81
C GLY A 218 -17.63 -6.42 4.40
N THR A 219 -16.84 -6.88 3.44
CA THR A 219 -17.13 -6.85 2.01
C THR A 219 -18.62 -7.08 1.79
N ALA A 220 -19.35 -5.99 1.59
CA ALA A 220 -20.72 -6.06 1.11
C ALA A 220 -20.60 -6.70 -0.27
N ALA A 221 -21.16 -7.90 -0.42
CA ALA A 221 -21.36 -8.54 -1.70
C ALA A 221 -21.85 -7.47 -2.69
N ARG A 222 -21.07 -7.21 -3.75
CA ARG A 222 -21.46 -6.31 -4.82
C ARG A 222 -22.79 -6.82 -5.37
N ARG A 223 -23.89 -6.15 -4.99
CA ARG A 223 -25.19 -6.39 -5.63
C ARG A 223 -25.02 -6.00 -7.11
N PRO A 224 -25.40 -6.86 -8.06
CA PRO A 224 -25.35 -6.49 -9.47
C PRO A 224 -26.21 -5.23 -9.69
N LEU A 225 -25.67 -4.28 -10.45
CA LEU A 225 -26.39 -3.07 -10.87
C LEU A 225 -27.72 -3.50 -11.51
N SER A 226 -28.82 -2.86 -11.13
CA SER A 226 -30.08 -3.08 -11.84
C SER A 226 -29.89 -2.64 -13.30
N TRP A 227 -30.52 -3.32 -14.26
CA TRP A 227 -30.41 -3.01 -15.68
C TRP A 227 -30.75 -1.54 -16.00
N LEU A 228 -31.59 -0.91 -15.17
CA LEU A 228 -31.91 0.53 -15.23
C LEU A 228 -30.71 1.42 -14.91
N GLN A 229 -29.87 1.06 -13.92
CA GLN A 229 -28.66 1.82 -13.59
C GLN A 229 -27.57 1.64 -14.66
N ALA A 230 -27.46 0.45 -15.25
CA ALA A 230 -26.57 0.21 -16.38
C ALA A 230 -27.00 1.02 -17.62
N LEU A 231 -28.31 1.09 -17.91
CA LEU A 231 -28.87 1.87 -19.00
C LEU A 231 -28.66 3.38 -18.77
N LEU A 232 -28.84 3.87 -17.54
CA LEU A 232 -28.62 5.27 -17.19
C LEU A 232 -27.14 5.66 -17.38
N LEU A 233 -26.20 4.79 -16.97
CA LEU A 233 -24.77 5.00 -17.18
C LEU A 233 -24.42 5.02 -18.67
N LEU A 234 -24.98 4.10 -19.47
CA LEU A 234 -24.77 4.05 -20.91
C LEU A 234 -25.28 5.34 -21.60
N VAL A 235 -26.49 5.79 -21.27
CA VAL A 235 -27.08 7.03 -21.81
C VAL A 235 -26.24 8.24 -21.42
N THR A 236 -25.74 8.29 -20.19
CA THR A 236 -24.88 9.38 -19.70
C THR A 236 -23.55 9.42 -20.46
N VAL A 237 -22.92 8.27 -20.70
CA VAL A 237 -21.68 8.17 -21.49
C VAL A 237 -21.93 8.59 -22.94
N LEU A 238 -23.02 8.15 -23.56
CA LEU A 238 -23.39 8.53 -24.93
C LEU A 238 -23.63 10.05 -25.06
N LEU A 239 -24.29 10.67 -24.07
CA LEU A 239 -24.48 12.13 -24.03
C LEU A 239 -23.14 12.88 -23.92
N LEU A 240 -22.22 12.41 -23.06
CA LEU A 240 -20.89 13.01 -22.92
C LEU A 240 -20.06 12.90 -24.21
N VAL A 241 -20.10 11.74 -24.88
CA VAL A 241 -19.41 11.53 -26.16
C VAL A 241 -20.02 12.40 -27.26
N GLY A 242 -21.35 12.52 -27.30
CA GLY A 242 -22.05 13.41 -28.25
C GLY A 242 -21.72 14.89 -28.06
N LEU A 243 -21.67 15.36 -26.81
CA LEU A 243 -21.27 16.74 -26.47
C LEU A 243 -19.81 17.04 -26.87
N ALA A 244 -18.91 16.08 -26.68
CA ALA A 244 -17.52 16.21 -27.12
C ALA A 244 -17.42 16.28 -28.65
N ALA A 245 -18.15 15.44 -29.38
CA ALA A 245 -18.16 15.46 -30.84
C ALA A 245 -18.76 16.77 -31.39
N PHE A 246 -19.82 17.31 -30.79
CA PHE A 246 -20.44 18.57 -31.22
C PHE A 246 -19.50 19.78 -31.04
N SER A 247 -18.73 19.80 -29.94
CA SER A 247 -17.74 20.86 -29.66
C SER A 247 -16.57 20.86 -30.66
N ILE A 248 -16.15 19.68 -31.12
CA ILE A 248 -15.08 19.55 -32.12
C ILE A 248 -15.56 20.06 -33.49
N THR A 249 -16.81 19.75 -33.88
CA THR A 249 -17.37 20.17 -35.17
C THR A 249 -17.64 21.67 -35.24
N THR A 250 -18.04 22.30 -34.11
CA THR A 250 -18.23 23.76 -34.06
C THR A 250 -16.91 24.52 -34.17
N LEU A 251 -15.83 24.03 -33.54
CA LEU A 251 -14.49 24.63 -33.68
C LEU A 251 -13.97 24.57 -35.14
N ALA A 252 -14.27 23.47 -35.85
CA ALA A 252 -13.84 23.30 -37.24
C ALA A 252 -14.56 24.24 -38.22
N LEU A 253 -15.86 24.53 -38.01
CA LEU A 253 -16.60 25.47 -38.87
C LEU A 253 -16.20 26.94 -38.61
N SER A 254 -15.85 27.31 -37.38
CA SER A 254 -15.42 28.68 -37.06
C SER A 254 -14.07 29.04 -37.72
N GLY A 255 -13.13 28.09 -37.77
CA GLY A 255 -11.79 28.33 -38.37
C GLY A 255 -11.80 28.48 -39.90
N ILE A 256 -12.81 27.93 -40.59
CA ILE A 256 -12.93 28.05 -42.06
C ILE A 256 -13.48 29.43 -42.46
N GLY A 257 -14.29 30.06 -41.61
CA GLY A 257 -14.84 31.41 -41.85
C GLY A 257 -13.77 32.51 -41.86
N GLU A 258 -12.76 32.43 -40.99
CA GLU A 258 -11.66 33.40 -40.93
C GLU A 258 -10.71 33.28 -42.14
N LEU A 259 -10.51 32.07 -42.68
CA LEU A 259 -9.62 31.86 -43.82
C LEU A 259 -10.17 32.43 -45.14
N LEU A 260 -11.49 32.50 -45.30
CA LEU A 260 -12.16 33.07 -46.47
C LEU A 260 -12.25 34.60 -46.43
N GLY A 261 -12.16 35.23 -45.25
CA GLY A 261 -12.20 36.69 -45.10
C GLY A 261 -10.91 37.41 -45.54
N HIS A 262 -9.77 36.71 -45.60
CA HIS A 262 -8.48 37.31 -45.98
C HIS A 262 -8.17 37.30 -47.48
N LEU A 263 -9.00 36.68 -48.32
CA LEU A 263 -8.77 36.57 -49.76
C LEU A 263 -9.50 37.65 -50.60
N THR A 264 -10.23 38.58 -49.99
CA THR A 264 -11.07 39.55 -50.72
C THR A 264 -10.54 40.99 -50.76
N HIS A 265 -9.34 41.28 -50.22
CA HIS A 265 -8.73 42.61 -50.35
C HIS A 265 -7.74 42.67 -51.54
N PRO A 266 -8.01 43.44 -52.60
CA PRO A 266 -7.06 43.64 -53.69
C PRO A 266 -5.93 44.61 -53.27
N PRO A 267 -4.71 44.46 -53.82
CA PRO A 267 -3.57 45.29 -53.45
C PRO A 267 -3.68 46.70 -54.01
N THR A 268 -3.54 47.69 -53.12
CA THR A 268 -3.42 49.11 -53.45
C THR A 268 -2.01 49.39 -54.00
N SER A 269 -1.93 49.91 -55.24
CA SER A 269 -0.69 50.29 -55.91
C SER A 269 -0.11 51.60 -55.33
N ALA A 270 1.20 51.59 -55.05
CA ALA A 270 1.97 52.76 -54.60
C ALA A 270 2.54 53.56 -55.80
N PRO A 271 2.68 54.90 -55.72
CA PRO A 271 3.24 55.72 -56.79
C PRO A 271 4.77 55.87 -56.69
N LEU A 272 5.41 55.93 -57.86
CA LEU A 272 6.84 56.17 -58.07
C LEU A 272 7.24 57.63 -57.79
N HIS A 273 8.36 57.82 -57.08
CA HIS A 273 9.08 59.08 -56.94
C HIS A 273 9.72 59.53 -58.27
N PRO A 274 9.72 60.84 -58.60
CA PRO A 274 10.71 61.41 -59.50
C PRO A 274 11.88 62.05 -58.73
N ARG A 275 13.03 62.08 -59.41
CA ARG A 275 14.25 62.81 -59.04
C ARG A 275 14.07 64.33 -59.12
#